data_AF-A0A6I6AFT4-F1
#
_entry.id   AF-A0A6I6AFT4-F1
#
_cell.length_a   1.000
_cell.length_b   1.000
_cell.length_c   1.000
_cell.angle_alpha   90.00
_cell.angle_beta   90.00
_cell.angle_gamma   90.00
#
_symmetry.space_group_name_H-M   'P 1'
#
loop_
_entity.id
_entity.type
_entity.pdbx_description
1 polymer ?
#
loop_
_entity_poly.entity_id
_entity_poly.type
_entity_poly.pdbx_seq_one_letter_code
_entity_poly.pdbx_strand_id
1 'polypeptide(L)'
;MSWHFVSKEDFAADLSASSDGKLSEEETDEQYLEFLDDVEAIQKEQRQMLRFLIKHHKVRSVHMEGLTEKNLNAFNSFVKTLREFEVPDGDGAFDLFLREQYRRDLMQLGAAAQLKISNELKYVLPLENAEAFEAANPVGKDGSIHLDKIAEERREDEMLKILLKGQGIKVILLGGGHDLTDNLKRMEVDAVLYVRVSTKAYLMVVNNRN
;
A
#
# COMPACT_ATOMS: atom_id res chain seq x y z
N MET A 1 5.89 -9.60 -7.83
CA MET A 1 6.10 -8.25 -7.25
C MET A 1 4.81 -7.74 -6.65
N SER A 2 4.89 -7.17 -5.44
CA SER A 2 3.80 -6.39 -4.85
C SER A 2 3.96 -4.93 -5.30
N TRP A 3 2.96 -4.35 -5.94
CA TRP A 3 3.03 -3.01 -6.56
C TRP A 3 2.72 -1.89 -5.55
N HIS A 4 3.41 -1.91 -4.41
CA HIS A 4 3.46 -0.83 -3.43
C HIS A 4 4.85 -0.19 -3.46
N PHE A 5 5.00 1.02 -2.93
CA PHE A 5 6.32 1.66 -2.86
C PHE A 5 7.28 0.82 -2.00
N VAL A 6 8.47 0.55 -2.53
CA VAL A 6 9.60 -0.06 -1.81
C VAL A 6 10.86 0.79 -2.05
N SER A 7 11.87 0.65 -1.19
CA SER A 7 13.15 1.32 -1.39
C SER A 7 13.87 0.80 -2.65
N LYS A 8 14.86 1.54 -3.15
CA LYS A 8 15.67 1.10 -4.29
C LYS A 8 16.44 -0.17 -3.94
N GLU A 9 16.89 -0.27 -2.69
CA GLU A 9 17.60 -1.42 -2.15
C GLU A 9 16.71 -2.67 -2.13
N ASP A 10 15.48 -2.54 -1.64
CA ASP A 10 14.51 -3.65 -1.63
C ASP A 10 14.08 -4.04 -3.05
N PHE A 11 13.88 -3.06 -3.94
CA PHE A 11 13.58 -3.30 -5.34
C PHE A 11 14.71 -4.07 -6.04
N ALA A 12 15.95 -3.66 -5.83
CA ALA A 12 17.12 -4.34 -6.39
C ALA A 12 17.27 -5.77 -5.84
N ALA A 13 16.97 -5.98 -4.56
CA ALA A 13 16.96 -7.30 -3.95
C ALA A 13 15.93 -8.22 -4.62
N ASP A 14 14.68 -7.75 -4.78
CA ASP A 14 13.60 -8.49 -5.46
C ASP A 14 13.92 -8.81 -6.92
N LEU A 15 14.51 -7.84 -7.63
CA LEU A 15 14.91 -7.98 -9.03
C LEU A 15 16.05 -8.98 -9.20
N SER A 16 17.02 -8.98 -8.29
CA SER A 16 18.13 -9.94 -8.30
C SER A 16 17.69 -11.37 -7.98
N ALA A 17 16.65 -11.54 -7.16
CA ALA A 17 16.08 -12.85 -6.85
C ALA A 17 15.27 -13.43 -8.03
N SER A 18 14.86 -12.58 -8.97
CA SER A 18 13.94 -12.93 -10.08
C SER A 18 14.61 -12.95 -11.46
N SER A 19 15.88 -12.56 -11.58
CA SER A 19 16.61 -12.47 -12.84
C SER A 19 17.75 -13.49 -12.93
N ASP A 20 17.90 -14.13 -14.10
CA ASP A 20 18.96 -15.11 -14.36
C ASP A 20 20.36 -14.47 -14.56
N GLY A 21 20.47 -13.14 -14.46
CA GLY A 21 21.69 -12.38 -14.67
C GLY A 21 21.76 -11.12 -13.82
N LYS A 22 22.98 -10.72 -13.42
CA LYS A 22 23.21 -9.53 -12.61
C LYS A 22 23.07 -8.28 -13.49
N LEU A 23 21.97 -7.55 -13.33
CA LEU A 23 21.80 -6.23 -13.94
C LEU A 23 22.90 -5.27 -13.47
N SER A 24 23.26 -4.33 -14.33
CA SER A 24 24.12 -3.20 -13.96
C SER A 24 23.37 -2.22 -13.03
N GLU A 25 24.14 -1.34 -12.39
CA GLU A 25 23.56 -0.28 -11.56
C GLU A 25 22.68 0.66 -12.40
N GLU A 26 23.13 1.06 -13.59
CA GLU A 26 22.36 1.92 -14.51
C GLU A 26 21.04 1.28 -14.93
N GLU A 27 21.03 -0.01 -15.29
CA GLU A 27 19.79 -0.73 -15.63
C GLU A 27 18.85 -0.89 -14.42
N THR A 28 19.40 -1.02 -13.21
CA THR A 28 18.61 -1.09 -11.98
C THR A 28 17.94 0.26 -11.71
N ASP A 29 18.64 1.36 -11.97
CA ASP A 29 18.15 2.72 -11.78
C ASP A 29 17.01 3.04 -12.75
N GLU A 30 17.19 2.71 -14.03
CA GLU A 30 16.14 2.88 -15.05
C GLU A 30 14.87 2.10 -14.68
N GLN A 31 15.02 0.82 -14.34
CA GLN A 31 13.87 -0.02 -13.94
C GLN A 31 13.21 0.46 -12.64
N TYR A 32 13.98 1.00 -11.70
CA TYR A 32 13.42 1.56 -10.47
C TYR A 32 12.63 2.84 -10.74
N LEU A 33 13.08 3.70 -11.65
CA LEU A 33 12.32 4.89 -12.04
C LEU A 33 11.00 4.50 -12.74
N GLU A 34 11.03 3.55 -13.66
CA GLU A 34 9.81 3.01 -14.29
C GLU A 34 8.85 2.41 -13.24
N PHE A 35 9.39 1.67 -12.27
CA PHE A 35 8.61 1.13 -11.16
C PHE A 35 7.93 2.24 -10.33
N LEU A 36 8.63 3.33 -10.03
CA LEU A 36 8.03 4.46 -9.32
C LEU A 36 6.91 5.11 -10.12
N ASP A 37 7.07 5.24 -11.43
CA ASP A 37 6.02 5.78 -12.32
C ASP A 37 4.78 4.87 -12.35
N ASP A 38 4.98 3.55 -12.36
CA ASP A 38 3.89 2.56 -12.26
C ASP A 38 3.16 2.67 -10.91
N VAL A 39 3.90 2.74 -9.80
CA VAL A 39 3.33 2.92 -8.46
C VAL A 39 2.52 4.22 -8.39
N GLU A 40 3.05 5.32 -8.91
CA GLU A 40 2.36 6.61 -8.93
C GLU A 40 1.08 6.56 -9.76
N ALA A 41 1.12 5.92 -10.94
CA ALA A 41 -0.05 5.74 -11.80
C ALA A 41 -1.15 4.91 -11.12
N ILE A 42 -0.77 3.79 -10.48
CA ILE A 42 -1.67 2.95 -9.69
C ILE A 42 -2.34 3.77 -8.59
N GLN A 43 -1.53 4.48 -7.79
CA GLN A 43 -2.06 5.27 -6.68
C GLN A 43 -2.94 6.44 -7.17
N LYS A 44 -2.63 7.05 -8.31
CA LYS A 44 -3.47 8.08 -8.94
C LYS A 44 -4.87 7.57 -9.26
N GLU A 45 -4.98 6.38 -9.85
CA GLU A 45 -6.26 5.75 -10.13
C GLU A 45 -7.00 5.32 -8.84
N GLN A 46 -6.28 4.77 -7.85
CA GLN A 46 -6.86 4.47 -6.53
C GLN A 46 -7.45 5.72 -5.88
N ARG A 47 -6.74 6.87 -5.91
CA ARG A 47 -7.25 8.14 -5.39
C ARG A 47 -8.53 8.58 -6.10
N GLN A 48 -8.65 8.39 -7.42
CA GLN A 48 -9.87 8.72 -8.15
C GLN A 48 -11.06 7.85 -7.71
N MET A 49 -10.84 6.55 -7.52
CA MET A 49 -11.87 5.64 -7.02
C MET A 49 -12.30 5.99 -5.59
N LEU A 50 -11.33 6.29 -4.71
CA LEU A 50 -11.61 6.72 -3.35
C LEU A 50 -12.39 8.03 -3.31
N ARG A 51 -12.04 9.02 -4.14
CA ARG A 51 -12.81 10.27 -4.29
C ARG A 51 -14.25 10.02 -4.73
N PHE A 52 -14.46 9.08 -5.66
CA PHE A 52 -15.80 8.67 -6.04
C PHE A 52 -16.60 8.12 -4.85
N LEU A 53 -16.00 7.21 -4.08
CA LEU A 53 -16.62 6.62 -2.88
C LEU A 53 -16.89 7.67 -1.78
N ILE A 54 -15.98 8.62 -1.57
CA ILE A 54 -16.15 9.73 -0.63
C ILE A 54 -17.35 10.60 -1.07
N LYS A 55 -17.38 11.01 -2.34
CA LYS A 55 -18.40 11.92 -2.89
C LYS A 55 -19.80 11.29 -2.90
N HIS A 56 -19.90 10.09 -3.45
CA HIS A 56 -21.16 9.43 -3.77
C HIS A 56 -21.67 8.49 -2.68
N HIS A 57 -20.78 7.88 -1.90
CA HIS A 57 -21.12 6.90 -0.87
C HIS A 57 -20.78 7.36 0.56
N LYS A 58 -20.33 8.61 0.72
CA LYS A 58 -20.01 9.24 2.01
C LYS A 58 -18.98 8.45 2.83
N VAL A 59 -18.10 7.72 2.15
CA VAL A 59 -16.97 7.06 2.80
C VAL A 59 -16.10 8.12 3.47
N ARG A 60 -15.77 7.89 4.75
CA ARG A 60 -14.93 8.81 5.55
C ARG A 60 -13.63 8.16 6.03
N SER A 61 -13.53 6.85 5.91
CA SER A 61 -12.40 6.07 6.41
C SER A 61 -12.00 5.00 5.40
N VAL A 62 -10.71 4.77 5.29
CA VAL A 62 -10.11 3.65 4.55
C VAL A 62 -9.24 2.86 5.52
N HIS A 63 -9.37 1.53 5.55
CA HIS A 63 -8.44 0.68 6.28
C HIS A 63 -7.25 0.33 5.38
N MET A 64 -6.04 0.41 5.93
CA MET A 64 -4.82 0.27 5.16
C MET A 64 -4.00 -0.92 5.67
N GLU A 65 -3.63 -1.81 4.75
CA GLU A 65 -2.66 -2.87 5.02
C GLU A 65 -1.32 -2.30 5.54
N GLY A 66 -0.62 -3.04 6.39
CA GLY A 66 0.63 -2.61 7.02
C GLY A 66 0.47 -1.58 8.15
N LEU A 67 -0.76 -1.09 8.39
CA LEU A 67 -1.06 -0.20 9.51
C LEU A 67 -1.69 -0.97 10.67
N THR A 68 -1.05 -0.87 11.84
CA THR A 68 -1.46 -1.45 13.12
C THR A 68 -1.73 -0.34 14.14
N GLU A 69 -2.39 -0.64 15.26
CA GLU A 69 -2.49 0.30 16.38
C GLU A 69 -1.11 0.73 16.93
N LYS A 70 -0.09 -0.16 16.84
CA LYS A 70 1.27 0.13 17.34
C LYS A 70 1.97 1.23 16.53
N ASN A 71 1.81 1.24 15.20
CA ASN A 71 2.49 2.18 14.31
C ASN A 71 1.61 3.39 13.88
N LEU A 72 0.34 3.41 14.27
CA LEU A 72 -0.62 4.47 13.92
C LEU A 72 -0.14 5.88 14.33
N ASN A 73 0.48 6.03 15.50
CA ASN A 73 0.98 7.33 15.96
C ASN A 73 2.15 7.85 15.11
N ALA A 74 3.06 6.97 14.71
CA ALA A 74 4.17 7.32 13.83
C ALA A 74 3.65 7.70 12.44
N PHE A 75 2.71 6.90 11.89
CA PHE A 75 2.03 7.19 10.64
C PHE A 75 1.33 8.56 10.65
N ASN A 76 0.55 8.86 11.69
CA ASN A 76 -0.14 10.14 11.81
C ASN A 76 0.82 11.33 11.95
N SER A 77 1.94 11.14 12.65
CA SER A 77 3.00 12.15 12.73
C SER A 77 3.60 12.42 11.35
N PHE A 78 3.88 11.38 10.56
CA PHE A 78 4.43 11.55 9.21
C PHE A 78 3.44 12.24 8.25
N VAL A 79 2.17 11.83 8.28
CA VAL A 79 1.07 12.50 7.55
C VAL A 79 0.97 13.98 7.92
N LYS A 80 1.15 14.33 9.19
CA LYS A 80 1.14 15.72 9.65
C LYS A 80 2.34 16.49 9.06
N THR A 81 3.54 15.94 9.16
CA THR A 81 4.76 16.55 8.59
C THR A 81 4.60 16.86 7.12
N LEU A 82 4.13 15.91 6.31
CA LEU A 82 3.97 16.12 4.87
C LEU A 82 2.82 17.07 4.51
N ARG A 83 1.83 17.23 5.38
CA ARG A 83 0.78 18.24 5.19
C ARG A 83 1.29 19.65 5.45
N GLU A 84 2.17 19.80 6.42
CA GLU A 84 2.75 21.09 6.84
C GLU A 84 3.99 21.47 6.03
N PHE A 85 4.54 20.54 5.24
CA PHE A 85 5.69 20.79 4.38
C PHE A 85 5.32 21.67 3.18
N GLU A 86 6.02 22.80 3.05
CA GLU A 86 5.91 23.67 1.89
C GLU A 86 6.85 23.18 0.78
N VAL A 87 6.26 22.65 -0.28
CA VAL A 87 7.01 22.17 -1.45
C VAL A 87 7.61 23.37 -2.19
N PRO A 88 8.94 23.43 -2.40
CA PRO A 88 9.57 24.57 -3.05
C PRO A 88 9.17 24.66 -4.54
N ASP A 89 8.98 25.89 -5.02
CA ASP A 89 8.57 26.22 -6.39
C ASP A 89 9.73 26.65 -7.30
N GLY A 90 10.94 26.83 -6.75
CA GLY A 90 12.15 27.19 -7.50
C GLY A 90 12.72 26.05 -8.35
N ASP A 91 13.65 26.37 -9.25
CA ASP A 91 14.28 25.40 -10.18
C ASP A 91 15.71 25.02 -9.78
N GLY A 92 16.14 25.37 -8.56
CA GLY A 92 17.45 24.99 -8.06
C GLY A 92 17.58 23.49 -7.84
N ALA A 93 18.81 22.97 -7.88
CA ALA A 93 19.08 21.54 -7.63
C ALA A 93 18.52 21.06 -6.27
N PHE A 94 18.58 21.93 -5.25
CA PHE A 94 18.03 21.63 -3.93
C PHE A 94 16.50 21.60 -3.92
N ASP A 95 15.85 22.51 -4.65
CA ASP A 95 14.38 22.54 -4.78
C ASP A 95 13.88 21.30 -5.52
N LEU A 96 14.56 20.92 -6.60
CA LEU A 96 14.29 19.69 -7.35
C LEU A 96 14.44 18.44 -6.47
N PHE A 97 15.50 18.38 -5.66
CA PHE A 97 15.71 17.28 -4.71
C PHE A 97 14.58 17.18 -3.68
N LEU A 98 14.19 18.30 -3.07
CA LEU A 98 13.09 18.32 -2.09
C LEU A 98 11.75 17.95 -2.71
N ARG A 99 11.47 18.38 -3.94
CA ARG A 99 10.26 17.97 -4.68
C ARG A 99 10.21 16.47 -4.93
N GLU A 100 11.33 15.88 -5.35
CA GLU A 100 11.40 14.44 -5.60
C GLU A 100 11.31 13.64 -4.31
N GLN A 101 11.95 14.09 -3.23
CA GLN A 101 11.80 13.45 -1.91
C GLN A 101 10.34 13.51 -1.44
N TYR A 102 9.69 14.66 -1.56
CA TYR A 102 8.27 14.81 -1.22
C TYR A 102 7.38 13.88 -2.05
N ARG A 103 7.64 13.76 -3.36
CA ARG A 103 6.92 12.82 -4.24
C ARG A 103 7.06 11.38 -3.75
N ARG A 104 8.28 10.95 -3.39
CA ARG A 104 8.56 9.61 -2.86
C ARG A 104 7.91 9.36 -1.51
N ASP A 105 7.96 10.32 -0.60
CA ASP A 105 7.32 10.24 0.72
C ASP A 105 5.79 10.08 0.60
N LEU A 106 5.17 10.80 -0.35
CA LEU A 106 3.75 10.61 -0.66
C LEU A 106 3.46 9.21 -1.19
N MET A 107 4.29 8.68 -2.10
CA MET A 107 4.13 7.33 -2.65
C MET A 107 4.29 6.26 -1.56
N GLN A 108 5.25 6.43 -0.65
CA GLN A 108 5.48 5.52 0.48
C GLN A 108 4.24 5.39 1.38
N LEU A 109 3.52 6.49 1.62
CA LEU A 109 2.32 6.48 2.45
C LEU A 109 1.06 5.96 1.72
N GLY A 110 1.09 5.90 0.38
CA GLY A 110 0.01 5.37 -0.43
C GLY A 110 -1.20 6.31 -0.64
N ALA A 111 -2.13 5.86 -1.48
CA ALA A 111 -3.25 6.67 -1.96
C ALA A 111 -4.17 7.20 -0.84
N ALA A 112 -4.49 6.40 0.17
CA ALA A 112 -5.38 6.81 1.26
C ALA A 112 -4.76 7.93 2.12
N ALA A 113 -3.46 7.82 2.41
CA ALA A 113 -2.74 8.83 3.17
C ALA A 113 -2.63 10.15 2.41
N GLN A 114 -2.39 10.12 1.09
CA GLN A 114 -2.38 11.32 0.26
C GLN A 114 -3.73 12.06 0.27
N LEU A 115 -4.86 11.33 0.26
CA LEU A 115 -6.19 11.94 0.44
C LEU A 115 -6.38 12.49 1.85
N LYS A 116 -5.74 11.89 2.85
CA LYS A 116 -5.72 12.41 4.21
C LYS A 116 -4.85 13.66 4.34
N ILE A 117 -3.74 13.76 3.63
CA ILE A 117 -2.85 14.93 3.58
C ILE A 117 -3.60 16.11 2.96
N SER A 118 -4.27 15.89 1.83
CA SER A 118 -5.09 16.89 1.11
C SER A 118 -6.47 17.20 1.76
N ASN A 119 -6.74 16.68 2.96
CA ASN A 119 -8.00 16.84 3.70
C ASN A 119 -9.26 16.33 2.98
N GLU A 120 -9.13 15.47 1.98
CA GLU A 120 -10.26 14.83 1.29
C GLU A 120 -10.80 13.59 2.03
N LEU A 121 -9.93 12.86 2.74
CA LEU A 121 -10.28 11.70 3.56
C LEU A 121 -10.19 12.04 5.05
N LYS A 122 -11.20 11.63 5.84
CA LYS A 122 -11.25 11.97 7.28
C LYS A 122 -10.29 11.09 8.09
N TYR A 123 -10.27 9.79 7.83
CA TYR A 123 -9.49 8.82 8.61
C TYR A 123 -8.79 7.79 7.71
N VAL A 124 -7.56 7.45 8.07
CA VAL A 124 -6.91 6.21 7.64
C VAL A 124 -6.83 5.33 8.90
N LEU A 125 -7.35 4.12 8.82
CA LEU A 125 -7.51 3.23 9.96
C LEU A 125 -6.61 2.01 9.82
N PRO A 126 -6.12 1.44 10.94
CA PRO A 126 -5.43 0.15 10.92
C PRO A 126 -6.29 -0.95 10.30
N LEU A 127 -5.66 -1.78 9.48
CA LEU A 127 -6.24 -3.05 9.02
C LEU A 127 -5.61 -4.25 9.71
N GLU A 128 -4.45 -4.07 10.33
CA GLU A 128 -3.62 -5.17 10.84
C GLU A 128 -3.77 -5.34 12.35
N ASN A 129 -3.94 -6.59 12.79
CA ASN A 129 -3.63 -6.99 14.14
C ASN A 129 -2.10 -7.11 14.27
N ALA A 130 -1.48 -6.38 15.20
CA ALA A 130 -0.03 -6.30 15.31
C ALA A 130 0.66 -7.66 15.54
N GLU A 131 0.04 -8.58 16.29
CA GLU A 131 0.62 -9.89 16.57
C GLU A 131 0.55 -10.79 15.36
N ALA A 132 -0.61 -10.83 14.68
CA ALA A 132 -0.78 -11.64 13.48
C ALA A 132 0.05 -11.10 12.30
N PHE A 133 0.15 -9.77 12.19
CA PHE A 133 1.00 -9.10 11.20
C PHE A 133 2.48 -9.43 11.39
N GLU A 134 2.98 -9.38 12.63
CA GLU A 134 4.36 -9.73 12.95
C GLU A 134 4.63 -11.23 12.74
N ALA A 135 3.67 -12.10 13.08
CA ALA A 135 3.79 -13.54 12.89
C ALA A 135 3.81 -13.96 11.41
N ALA A 136 3.17 -13.20 10.54
CA ALA A 136 3.14 -13.45 9.10
C ALA A 136 4.30 -12.80 8.34
N ASN A 137 5.21 -12.10 9.02
CA ASN A 137 6.37 -11.48 8.38
C ASN A 137 7.21 -12.57 7.68
N PRO A 138 7.38 -12.49 6.35
CA PRO A 138 8.11 -13.52 5.62
C PRO A 138 9.62 -13.45 5.84
N VAL A 139 10.13 -12.38 6.45
CA VAL A 139 11.56 -12.18 6.71
C VAL A 139 11.92 -12.71 8.09
N GLY A 140 12.70 -13.79 8.12
CA GLY A 140 13.28 -14.37 9.32
C GLY A 140 14.29 -13.42 10.00
N LYS A 141 14.63 -13.71 11.27
CA LYS A 141 15.61 -12.90 12.03
C LYS A 141 17.01 -12.89 11.41
N ASP A 142 17.30 -13.88 10.57
CA ASP A 142 18.53 -14.04 9.81
C ASP A 142 18.46 -13.40 8.41
N GLY A 143 17.35 -12.74 8.07
CA GLY A 143 17.12 -12.13 6.76
C GLY A 143 16.65 -13.12 5.69
N SER A 144 16.45 -14.41 6.03
CA SER A 144 15.90 -15.38 5.09
C SER A 144 14.42 -15.12 4.79
N ILE A 145 13.98 -15.42 3.57
CA ILE A 145 12.58 -15.27 3.17
C ILE A 145 11.88 -16.63 3.25
N HIS A 146 10.87 -16.75 4.10
CA HIS A 146 10.01 -17.93 4.23
C HIS A 146 8.54 -17.54 4.27
N LEU A 147 7.78 -17.98 3.27
CA LEU A 147 6.34 -17.73 3.20
C LEU A 147 5.58 -18.77 4.04
N ASP A 148 5.15 -18.37 5.24
CA ASP A 148 4.23 -19.17 6.07
C ASP A 148 2.78 -18.87 5.68
N LYS A 149 2.23 -19.71 4.81
CA LYS A 149 0.83 -19.61 4.37
C LYS A 149 -0.17 -19.69 5.52
N ILE A 150 0.13 -20.45 6.58
CA ILE A 150 -0.79 -20.60 7.71
C ILE A 150 -0.80 -19.31 8.53
N ALA A 151 0.36 -18.68 8.72
CA ALA A 151 0.46 -17.39 9.38
C ALA A 151 -0.25 -16.28 8.58
N GLU A 152 -0.09 -16.26 7.25
CA GLU A 152 -0.73 -15.27 6.39
C GLU A 152 -2.26 -15.39 6.40
N GLU A 153 -2.80 -16.61 6.30
CA GLU A 153 -4.25 -16.86 6.41
C GLU A 153 -4.81 -16.42 7.77
N ARG A 154 -4.05 -16.61 8.85
CA ARG A 154 -4.43 -16.11 10.18
C ARG A 154 -4.42 -14.59 10.26
N ARG A 155 -3.44 -13.93 9.63
CA ARG A 155 -3.37 -12.47 9.52
C ARG A 155 -4.61 -11.93 8.79
N GLU A 156 -4.97 -12.52 7.67
CA GLU A 156 -6.17 -12.16 6.89
C GLU A 156 -7.47 -12.37 7.68
N ASP A 157 -7.57 -13.45 8.47
CA ASP A 157 -8.71 -13.67 9.38
C ASP A 157 -8.82 -12.56 10.44
N GLU A 158 -7.70 -12.08 10.97
CA GLU A 158 -7.69 -10.93 11.89
C GLU A 158 -8.08 -9.61 11.22
N MET A 159 -7.68 -9.40 9.95
CA MET A 159 -8.15 -8.25 9.17
C MET A 159 -9.68 -8.27 9.05
N LEU A 160 -10.27 -9.43 8.75
CA LEU A 160 -11.73 -9.58 8.68
C LEU A 160 -12.39 -9.30 10.02
N LYS A 161 -11.85 -9.79 11.14
CA LYS A 161 -12.38 -9.47 12.49
C LYS A 161 -12.39 -7.96 12.76
N ILE A 162 -11.42 -7.20 12.23
CA ILE A 162 -11.41 -5.74 12.31
C ILE A 162 -12.52 -5.13 11.45
N LEU A 163 -12.66 -5.59 10.20
CA LEU A 163 -13.62 -5.04 9.23
C LEU A 163 -15.08 -5.33 9.59
N LEU A 164 -15.37 -6.48 10.17
CA LEU A 164 -16.71 -6.90 10.59
C LEU A 164 -17.24 -6.12 11.80
N LYS A 165 -16.42 -5.27 12.42
CA LYS A 165 -16.88 -4.35 13.47
C LYS A 165 -17.66 -3.18 12.87
N GLY A 166 -18.92 -3.05 13.29
CA GLY A 166 -19.81 -1.97 12.89
C GLY A 166 -20.63 -2.30 11.64
N GLN A 167 -21.17 -1.28 10.99
CA GLN A 167 -22.07 -1.41 9.83
C GLN A 167 -21.64 -0.49 8.69
N GLY A 168 -22.18 -0.76 7.50
CA GLY A 168 -21.97 0.07 6.31
C GLY A 168 -20.78 -0.34 5.45
N ILE A 169 -20.40 0.53 4.51
CA ILE A 169 -19.34 0.26 3.55
C ILE A 169 -17.98 0.40 4.24
N LYS A 170 -17.19 -0.68 4.20
CA LYS A 170 -15.78 -0.68 4.57
C LYS A 170 -14.94 -0.65 3.31
N VAL A 171 -14.05 0.33 3.21
CA VAL A 171 -13.11 0.42 2.10
C VAL A 171 -11.73 0.04 2.62
N ILE A 172 -11.08 -0.88 1.92
CA ILE A 172 -9.74 -1.37 2.25
C ILE A 172 -8.82 -1.18 1.04
N LEU A 173 -7.55 -0.87 1.31
CA LEU A 173 -6.49 -0.96 0.32
C LEU A 173 -5.59 -2.13 0.70
N LEU A 174 -5.49 -3.09 -0.22
CA LEU A 174 -4.70 -4.30 -0.09
C LEU A 174 -3.67 -4.38 -1.22
N GLY A 175 -2.54 -5.00 -0.94
CA GLY A 175 -1.58 -5.48 -1.91
C GLY A 175 -2.23 -6.52 -2.84
N GLY A 176 -1.74 -6.58 -4.07
CA GLY A 176 -2.36 -7.41 -5.12
C GLY A 176 -2.38 -8.91 -4.84
N GLY A 177 -1.55 -9.40 -3.91
CA GLY A 177 -1.51 -10.80 -3.50
C GLY A 177 -2.67 -11.23 -2.59
N HIS A 178 -3.44 -10.28 -2.04
CA HIS A 178 -4.51 -10.58 -1.10
C HIS A 178 -5.88 -10.71 -1.79
N ASP A 179 -6.60 -11.77 -1.41
CA ASP A 179 -8.02 -11.99 -1.72
C ASP A 179 -8.71 -12.64 -0.51
N LEU A 180 -9.53 -11.86 0.19
CA LEU A 180 -10.18 -12.30 1.44
C LEU A 180 -11.41 -13.20 1.19
N THR A 181 -11.68 -13.60 -0.07
CA THR A 181 -12.86 -14.39 -0.44
C THR A 181 -12.93 -15.71 0.32
N ASP A 182 -11.81 -16.44 0.43
CA ASP A 182 -11.81 -17.75 1.06
C ASP A 182 -11.84 -17.64 2.59
N ASN A 183 -11.24 -16.60 3.17
CA ASN A 183 -11.37 -16.27 4.60
C ASN A 183 -12.84 -15.95 4.95
N LEU A 184 -13.53 -15.15 4.14
CA LEU A 184 -14.95 -14.84 4.34
C LEU A 184 -15.84 -16.08 4.32
N LYS A 185 -15.60 -17.00 3.37
CA LYS A 185 -16.31 -18.29 3.30
C LYS A 185 -16.01 -19.14 4.54
N ARG A 186 -14.74 -19.25 4.93
CA ARG A 186 -14.30 -20.03 6.10
C ARG A 186 -14.90 -19.50 7.41
N MET A 187 -15.09 -18.19 7.51
CA MET A 187 -15.72 -17.53 8.66
C MET A 187 -17.25 -17.55 8.64
N GLU A 188 -17.87 -18.15 7.61
CA GLU A 188 -19.34 -18.27 7.45
C GLU A 188 -20.06 -16.91 7.52
N VAL A 189 -19.47 -15.89 6.87
CA VAL A 189 -20.02 -14.52 6.87
C VAL A 189 -20.95 -14.30 5.67
N ASP A 190 -22.21 -14.67 5.82
CA ASP A 190 -23.20 -14.57 4.73
C ASP A 190 -23.77 -13.14 4.53
N ALA A 191 -23.57 -12.26 5.51
CA ALA A 191 -24.18 -10.92 5.53
C ALA A 191 -23.37 -9.84 4.80
N VAL A 192 -22.23 -10.19 4.19
CA VAL A 192 -21.29 -9.23 3.58
C VAL A 192 -21.23 -9.41 2.07
N LEU A 193 -21.46 -8.33 1.33
CA LEU A 193 -21.11 -8.25 -0.08
C LEU A 193 -19.64 -7.84 -0.19
N TYR A 194 -18.79 -8.74 -0.66
CA TYR A 194 -17.38 -8.46 -0.94
C TYR A 194 -17.17 -8.13 -2.42
N VAL A 195 -16.59 -6.97 -2.69
CA VAL A 195 -16.32 -6.49 -4.05
C VAL A 195 -14.84 -6.10 -4.14
N ARG A 196 -14.12 -6.75 -5.05
CA ARG A 196 -12.73 -6.39 -5.40
C ARG A 196 -12.74 -5.52 -6.65
N VAL A 197 -11.92 -4.47 -6.63
CA VAL A 197 -11.72 -3.60 -7.79
C VAL A 197 -10.24 -3.32 -7.94
N SER A 198 -9.72 -3.55 -9.15
CA SER A 198 -8.34 -3.24 -9.51
C SER A 198 -8.29 -2.01 -10.42
N THR A 199 -7.21 -1.23 -10.31
CA THR A 199 -6.97 -0.11 -11.21
C THR A 199 -6.54 -0.63 -12.58
N LYS A 200 -6.79 0.16 -13.63
CA LYS A 200 -6.33 -0.17 -14.98
C LYS A 200 -4.80 -0.20 -15.02
N ALA A 201 -4.15 0.78 -14.39
CA ALA A 201 -2.70 0.82 -14.23
C ALA A 201 -2.16 -0.49 -13.63
N TYR A 202 -2.75 -0.97 -12.54
CA TYR A 202 -2.32 -2.23 -11.92
C TYR A 202 -2.46 -3.43 -12.87
N LEU A 203 -3.59 -3.53 -13.58
CA LEU A 203 -3.82 -4.61 -14.55
C LEU A 203 -2.83 -4.56 -15.72
N MET A 204 -2.48 -3.37 -16.21
CA MET A 204 -1.49 -3.23 -17.28
C MET A 204 -0.13 -3.75 -16.84
N VAL A 205 0.33 -3.34 -15.65
CA VAL A 205 1.65 -3.71 -15.14
C VAL A 205 1.73 -5.22 -14.83
N VAL A 206 0.68 -5.79 -14.23
CA VAL A 206 0.63 -7.24 -13.95
C VAL A 206 0.56 -8.07 -15.24
N ASN A 207 -0.14 -7.59 -16.28
CA ASN A 207 -0.27 -8.35 -17.53
C ASN A 207 0.92 -8.20 -18.48
N ASN A 208 1.66 -7.08 -18.43
CA ASN A 208 2.81 -6.82 -19.32
C ASN A 208 4.12 -7.48 -18.85
N ARG A 209 4.14 -8.08 -17.64
CA ARG A 209 5.32 -8.78 -17.08
C ARG A 209 5.10 -10.30 -16.93
N ASN A 210 4.09 -10.87 -17.59
CA ASN A 210 3.85 -12.32 -17.72
C ASN A 210 4.23 -12.82 -19.12
#